data_AF-A0A315WB52-F1
#
_entry.id   AF-A0A315WB52-F1
#
_cell.length_a   1.000
_cell.length_b   1.000
_cell.length_c   1.000
_cell.angle_alpha   90.00
_cell.angle_beta   90.00
_cell.angle_gamma   90.00
#
_symmetry.space_group_name_H-M   'P 1'
#
loop_
_entity.id
_entity.type
_entity.pdbx_description
1 polymer ?
#
loop_
_entity_poly.entity_id
_entity_poly.type
_entity_poly.pdbx_seq_one_letter_code
_entity_poly.pdbx_strand_id
1 'polypeptide(L)'
;MPIISNTNHDFSNLSVSDDSSLDRIFTEIPETETIKGVYYHRAQLIRRPEDLVSVDHALLAVINVGGNRYTFPWTTLQQFPLTRLGRLCGCRSLEDIASVCDDYDETRKEFFFDRSPSAFKVILNFLAAGKLRLLREMCVLSLHDELNYWGVEMAYMERCCKRKMYTRIEEVHEKERREEERRQRNAMQSLPVEETRYRKVMNWLRDTVENPQSGLPGKIFACLSVIMVAVTVVSLCIGTMPDLREEEDRPGSSKALVTVHKRSVCLRSHDAGIDPSCRTARESDVMKHSARRTRKRDES
;
A
#
# COMPACT_ATOMS: atom_id res chain seq x y z
N MET A 1 -35.77 -20.87 11.57
CA MET A 1 -35.26 -21.00 10.19
C MET A 1 -36.20 -20.25 9.26
N PRO A 2 -35.75 -19.46 8.26
CA PRO A 2 -34.46 -18.79 8.05
C PRO A 2 -34.55 -17.22 8.01
N ILE A 3 -33.51 -16.43 8.36
CA ILE A 3 -32.36 -15.84 7.59
C ILE A 3 -32.87 -14.90 6.43
N ILE A 4 -32.46 -13.63 6.17
CA ILE A 4 -31.13 -13.00 5.96
C ILE A 4 -31.17 -11.44 5.95
N SER A 5 -30.18 -10.87 6.65
CA SER A 5 -29.33 -9.65 6.48
C SER A 5 -29.83 -8.21 6.28
N ASN A 6 -29.33 -7.44 7.24
CA ASN A 6 -28.91 -6.04 7.38
C ASN A 6 -27.95 -5.46 6.30
N THR A 7 -27.65 -4.15 6.48
CA THR A 7 -26.54 -3.30 5.95
C THR A 7 -26.88 -2.39 4.76
N ASN A 8 -26.50 -1.10 4.64
CA ASN A 8 -25.71 -0.15 5.44
C ASN A 8 -25.92 1.25 4.80
N HIS A 9 -26.23 2.27 5.60
CA HIS A 9 -25.35 3.40 5.97
C HIS A 9 -25.22 4.54 4.94
N ASP A 10 -26.02 5.58 5.17
CA ASP A 10 -25.92 6.90 4.55
C ASP A 10 -24.65 7.64 5.04
N PHE A 11 -23.82 8.08 4.09
CA PHE A 11 -22.79 9.11 4.31
C PHE A 11 -23.02 10.24 3.32
N SER A 12 -23.89 11.17 3.68
CA SER A 12 -23.98 12.49 3.07
C SER A 12 -23.75 13.51 4.17
N ASN A 13 -22.51 13.97 4.33
CA ASN A 13 -22.10 15.26 4.89
C ASN A 13 -20.61 15.23 5.19
N LEU A 14 -19.81 15.81 4.29
CA LEU A 14 -18.51 16.47 4.53
C LEU A 14 -18.03 17.02 3.17
N SER A 15 -18.56 18.18 2.82
CA SER A 15 -18.07 19.08 1.76
C SER A 15 -18.14 20.50 2.33
N VAL A 16 -17.31 21.42 1.83
CA VAL A 16 -17.02 22.81 2.29
C VAL A 16 -15.80 22.82 3.22
N SER A 17 -14.59 23.31 2.90
CA SER A 17 -14.01 24.27 1.94
C SER A 17 -12.52 23.88 1.72
N ASP A 18 -11.73 24.23 0.69
CA ASP A 18 -11.44 25.50 0.00
C ASP A 18 -10.90 25.21 -1.43
N ASP A 19 -11.68 25.49 -2.49
CA ASP A 19 -11.28 25.25 -3.90
C ASP A 19 -10.85 26.56 -4.62
N SER A 20 -10.74 27.68 -3.90
CA SER A 20 -10.58 29.01 -4.52
C SER A 20 -9.16 29.36 -4.97
N SER A 21 -8.12 28.73 -4.40
CA SER A 21 -6.74 29.07 -4.75
C SER A 21 -6.26 28.40 -6.03
N LEU A 22 -6.77 27.20 -6.35
CA LEU A 22 -6.41 26.46 -7.56
C LEU A 22 -7.09 27.05 -8.80
N ASP A 23 -8.33 27.51 -8.72
CA ASP A 23 -9.03 28.01 -9.92
C ASP A 23 -8.44 29.31 -10.50
N ARG A 24 -7.76 30.14 -9.68
CA ARG A 24 -7.04 31.33 -10.17
C ARG A 24 -5.69 31.01 -10.83
N ILE A 25 -5.11 29.83 -10.60
CA ILE A 25 -3.84 29.42 -11.21
C ILE A 25 -4.06 28.79 -12.61
N PHE A 26 -5.29 28.39 -12.95
CA PHE A 26 -5.58 27.54 -14.10
C PHE A 26 -6.36 28.25 -15.23
N THR A 27 -6.55 29.57 -15.14
CA THR A 27 -7.43 30.34 -16.05
C THR A 27 -6.73 30.96 -17.26
N GLU A 28 -5.43 30.72 -17.47
CA GLU A 28 -4.68 31.30 -18.61
C GLU A 28 -4.05 30.23 -19.51
N ILE A 29 -4.86 29.39 -20.15
CA ILE A 29 -4.39 28.60 -21.30
C ILE A 29 -5.38 28.82 -22.45
N PRO A 30 -4.96 29.42 -23.58
CA PRO A 30 -5.86 29.61 -24.71
C PRO A 30 -6.27 28.25 -25.27
N GLU A 31 -7.57 27.98 -25.30
CA GLU A 31 -8.14 26.82 -25.98
C GLU A 31 -7.91 26.97 -27.48
N THR A 32 -6.85 26.36 -28.01
CA THR A 32 -6.65 26.32 -29.47
C THR A 32 -7.58 25.27 -30.08
N GLU A 33 -8.54 25.70 -30.89
CA GLU A 33 -9.35 24.81 -31.70
C GLU A 33 -8.47 24.04 -32.69
N THR A 34 -8.59 22.71 -32.68
CA THR A 34 -7.77 21.82 -33.51
C THR A 34 -8.49 21.52 -34.81
N ILE A 35 -7.97 22.04 -35.94
CA ILE A 35 -8.45 21.71 -37.28
C ILE A 35 -7.88 20.34 -37.70
N LYS A 36 -8.76 19.39 -38.06
CA LYS A 36 -8.35 18.08 -38.61
C LYS A 36 -7.55 18.31 -39.90
N GLY A 37 -6.37 17.71 -40.02
CA GLY A 37 -5.46 17.93 -41.17
C GLY A 37 -4.17 18.66 -40.79
N VAL A 38 -4.26 19.71 -39.96
CA VAL A 38 -3.10 20.51 -39.53
C VAL A 38 -2.12 19.67 -38.69
N TYR A 39 -2.64 18.72 -37.92
CA TYR A 39 -1.83 17.75 -37.16
C TYR A 39 -0.80 17.02 -38.05
N TYR A 40 -1.21 16.58 -39.24
CA TYR A 40 -0.34 15.81 -40.16
C TYR A 40 0.72 16.69 -40.85
N HIS A 41 0.56 18.01 -40.82
CA HIS A 41 1.58 18.93 -41.34
C HIS A 41 2.67 19.26 -40.31
N ARG A 42 2.38 19.13 -39.01
CA ARG A 42 3.29 19.54 -37.94
C ARG A 42 4.25 18.45 -37.48
N ALA A 43 3.91 17.18 -37.72
CA ALA A 43 4.82 16.05 -37.55
C ALA A 43 4.33 14.83 -38.35
N GLN A 44 5.23 14.08 -38.97
CA GLN A 44 4.88 12.88 -39.75
C GLN A 44 5.70 11.67 -39.33
N LEU A 45 5.04 10.54 -39.14
CA LEU A 45 5.71 9.26 -38.87
C LEU A 45 6.22 8.66 -40.18
N ILE A 46 7.53 8.41 -40.24
CA ILE A 46 8.19 7.72 -41.34
C ILE A 46 7.92 6.22 -41.19
N ARG A 47 7.25 5.62 -42.18
CA ARG A 47 6.90 4.19 -42.17
C ARG A 47 7.88 3.33 -42.95
N ARG A 48 8.52 3.90 -43.99
CA ARG A 48 9.45 3.18 -44.85
C ARG A 48 10.84 3.82 -44.79
N PRO A 49 11.92 3.04 -44.85
CA PRO A 49 13.28 3.60 -44.87
C PRO A 49 13.55 4.47 -46.09
N GLU A 50 12.92 4.19 -47.24
CA GLU A 50 13.09 4.97 -48.47
C GLU A 50 12.68 6.45 -48.29
N ASP A 51 11.64 6.68 -47.48
CA ASP A 51 11.11 8.02 -47.21
C ASP A 51 12.09 8.88 -46.40
N LEU A 52 13.12 8.28 -45.79
CA LEU A 52 14.17 9.00 -45.05
C LEU A 52 15.14 9.71 -45.98
N VAL A 53 15.39 9.13 -47.16
CA VAL A 53 16.39 9.64 -48.13
C VAL A 53 15.87 10.88 -48.86
N SER A 54 14.55 11.04 -48.95
CA SER A 54 13.89 12.17 -49.62
C SER A 54 13.62 13.36 -48.69
N VAL A 55 14.02 13.30 -47.41
CA VAL A 55 13.77 14.36 -46.45
C VAL A 55 14.68 15.55 -46.71
N ASP A 56 14.09 16.73 -46.92
CA ASP A 56 14.84 17.98 -46.92
C ASP A 56 15.19 18.39 -45.48
N HIS A 57 16.41 18.07 -45.06
CA HIS A 57 16.92 18.36 -43.72
C HIS A 57 17.07 19.86 -43.42
N ALA A 58 17.04 20.74 -44.43
CA ALA A 58 17.05 22.18 -44.21
C ALA A 58 15.71 22.66 -43.63
N LEU A 59 14.61 21.96 -43.93
CA LEU A 59 13.26 22.30 -43.49
C LEU A 59 12.75 21.39 -42.37
N LEU A 60 13.20 20.13 -42.36
CA LEU A 60 12.70 19.08 -41.48
C LEU A 60 13.81 18.48 -40.62
N ALA A 61 13.55 18.30 -39.33
CA ALA A 61 14.32 17.47 -38.43
C ALA A 61 13.83 16.02 -38.49
N VAL A 62 14.76 15.06 -38.46
CA VAL A 62 14.45 13.63 -38.33
C VAL A 62 14.73 13.20 -36.89
N ILE A 63 13.69 12.75 -36.19
CA ILE A 63 13.76 12.35 -34.78
C ILE A 63 13.32 10.89 -34.67
N ASN A 64 14.19 10.05 -34.12
CA ASN A 64 13.95 8.64 -33.85
C ASN A 64 13.78 8.43 -32.34
N VAL A 65 12.60 7.96 -31.93
CA VAL A 65 12.30 7.66 -30.52
C VAL A 65 11.99 6.18 -30.38
N GLY A 66 12.90 5.46 -29.71
CA GLY A 66 12.80 4.02 -29.46
C GLY A 66 12.54 3.19 -30.73
N GLY A 67 13.08 3.62 -31.87
CA GLY A 67 12.95 2.96 -33.17
C GLY A 67 11.89 3.55 -34.11
N ASN A 68 10.98 4.39 -33.61
CA ASN A 68 9.99 5.08 -34.44
C ASN A 68 10.54 6.41 -34.94
N ARG A 69 10.53 6.61 -36.27
CA ARG A 69 11.09 7.80 -36.92
C ARG A 69 10.02 8.81 -37.26
N TYR A 70 10.28 10.08 -36.98
CA TYR A 70 9.36 11.18 -37.21
C TYR A 70 10.08 12.33 -37.92
N THR A 71 9.40 12.98 -38.86
CA THR A 71 9.82 14.27 -39.39
C THR A 71 9.07 15.40 -38.69
N PHE A 72 9.80 16.44 -38.32
CA PHE A 72 9.25 17.66 -37.74
C PHE A 72 9.76 18.87 -38.51
N PRO A 73 8.90 19.80 -38.94
CA PRO A 73 9.35 21.10 -39.37
C PRO A 73 10.13 21.79 -38.26
N TRP A 74 11.29 22.37 -38.58
CA TRP A 74 12.07 23.15 -37.63
C TRP A 74 11.24 24.28 -37.01
N THR A 75 10.32 24.86 -37.79
CA THR A 75 9.36 25.88 -37.33
C THR A 75 8.38 25.37 -36.27
N THR A 76 8.06 24.08 -36.24
CA THR A 76 7.24 23.48 -35.18
C THR A 76 8.04 23.39 -33.87
N LEU A 77 9.30 22.94 -33.95
CA LEU A 77 10.16 22.80 -32.76
C LEU A 77 10.50 24.16 -32.13
N GLN A 78 10.69 25.19 -32.96
CA GLN A 78 10.92 26.57 -32.52
C GLN A 78 9.77 27.17 -31.69
N GLN A 79 8.53 26.67 -31.86
CA GLN A 79 7.39 27.14 -31.05
C GLN A 79 7.45 26.65 -29.60
N PHE A 80 8.27 25.64 -29.31
CA PHE A 80 8.38 25.02 -28.01
C PHE A 80 9.84 24.97 -27.52
N PRO A 81 10.53 26.11 -27.39
CA PRO A 81 11.97 26.16 -27.15
C PRO A 81 12.42 25.56 -25.81
N LEU A 82 11.52 25.53 -24.82
CA LEU A 82 11.79 24.94 -23.51
C LEU A 82 11.75 23.40 -23.52
N THR A 83 11.12 22.80 -24.53
CA THR A 83 11.08 21.35 -24.68
C THR A 83 12.44 20.83 -25.14
N ARG A 84 12.75 19.58 -24.80
CA ARG A 84 13.98 18.91 -25.23
C ARG A 84 14.13 18.92 -26.76
N LEU A 85 13.02 18.73 -27.50
CA LEU A 85 13.05 18.79 -28.96
C LEU A 85 13.23 20.22 -29.48
N GLY A 86 12.65 21.23 -28.83
CA GLY A 86 12.89 22.64 -29.17
C GLY A 86 14.35 23.07 -28.99
N ARG A 87 15.04 22.51 -27.99
CA ARG A 87 16.47 22.76 -27.76
C ARG A 87 17.36 22.33 -28.94
N LEU A 88 16.92 21.36 -29.76
CA LEU A 88 17.65 20.95 -30.96
C LEU A 88 17.85 22.09 -31.95
N CYS A 89 16.94 23.07 -31.99
CA CYS A 89 17.07 24.25 -32.85
C CYS A 89 18.28 25.13 -32.47
N GLY A 90 18.75 25.04 -31.23
CA GLY A 90 19.89 25.80 -30.72
C GLY A 90 21.24 25.09 -30.85
N CYS A 91 21.25 23.81 -31.20
CA CYS A 91 22.48 23.02 -31.27
C CYS A 91 23.32 23.44 -32.48
N ARG A 92 24.60 23.75 -32.24
CA ARG A 92 25.55 24.18 -33.30
C ARG A 92 26.74 23.25 -33.42
N SER A 93 27.03 22.48 -32.38
CA SER A 93 28.12 21.51 -32.32
C SER A 93 27.60 20.10 -32.00
N LEU A 94 28.42 19.08 -32.27
CA LEU A 94 28.12 17.69 -31.88
C LEU A 94 28.01 17.54 -30.35
N GLU A 95 28.74 18.35 -29.58
CA GLU A 95 28.66 18.37 -28.12
C GLU A 95 27.29 18.88 -27.64
N ASP A 96 26.76 19.94 -28.26
CA ASP A 96 25.41 20.41 -27.96
C ASP A 96 24.37 19.32 -28.24
N ILE A 97 24.52 18.62 -29.37
CA ILE A 97 23.63 17.53 -29.78
C ILE A 97 23.68 16.39 -28.76
N ALA A 98 24.88 15.94 -28.37
CA ALA A 98 25.08 14.89 -27.37
C ALA A 98 24.53 15.27 -25.98
N SER A 99 24.39 16.56 -25.68
CA SER A 99 23.74 17.02 -24.44
C SER A 99 22.21 16.89 -24.45
N VAL A 100 21.61 16.75 -25.63
CA VAL A 100 20.15 16.78 -25.83
C VAL A 100 19.60 15.39 -26.17
N CYS A 101 20.25 14.66 -27.08
CA CYS A 101 19.84 13.34 -27.53
C CYS A 101 20.86 12.25 -27.16
N ASP A 102 20.44 10.99 -27.21
CA ASP A 102 21.26 9.86 -26.76
C ASP A 102 22.27 9.43 -27.82
N ASP A 103 21.91 9.58 -29.11
CA ASP A 103 22.82 9.33 -30.25
C ASP A 103 22.44 10.23 -31.45
N TYR A 104 23.39 10.47 -32.35
CA TYR A 104 23.18 11.26 -33.57
C TYR A 104 23.89 10.63 -34.77
N ASP A 105 23.12 10.22 -35.78
CA ASP A 105 23.65 9.71 -37.04
C ASP A 105 23.94 10.88 -37.98
N GLU A 106 25.22 11.23 -38.16
CA GLU A 106 25.64 12.30 -39.07
C GLU A 106 25.31 12.04 -40.54
N THR A 107 25.29 10.77 -40.96
CA THR A 107 25.02 10.38 -42.35
C THR A 107 23.55 10.60 -42.69
N ARG A 108 22.67 10.23 -41.75
CA ARG A 108 21.20 10.37 -41.91
C ARG A 108 20.66 11.67 -41.33
N LYS A 109 21.49 12.45 -40.62
CA LYS A 109 21.09 13.61 -39.81
C LYS A 109 19.90 13.29 -38.91
N GLU A 110 19.96 12.11 -38.28
CA GLU A 110 18.89 11.54 -37.44
C GLU A 110 19.26 11.69 -35.96
N PHE A 111 18.38 12.33 -35.17
CA PHE A 111 18.50 12.44 -33.72
C PHE A 111 17.83 11.25 -33.05
N PHE A 112 18.56 10.48 -32.25
CA PHE A 112 18.05 9.29 -31.59
C PHE A 112 17.82 9.50 -30.09
N PHE A 113 16.68 9.01 -29.61
CA PHE A 113 16.27 9.03 -28.22
C PHE A 113 15.86 7.61 -27.79
N ASP A 114 16.55 7.06 -26.80
CA ASP A 114 16.28 5.73 -26.23
C ASP A 114 15.13 5.79 -25.20
N ARG A 115 13.97 6.25 -25.67
CA ARG A 115 12.77 6.48 -24.86
C ARG A 115 11.58 5.70 -25.40
N SER A 116 10.53 5.59 -24.57
CA SER A 116 9.33 4.84 -24.90
C SER A 116 8.56 5.45 -26.10
N PRO A 117 8.42 4.75 -27.23
CA PRO A 117 7.66 5.24 -28.37
C PRO A 117 6.16 5.37 -28.08
N SER A 118 5.64 4.60 -27.12
CA SER A 118 4.22 4.66 -26.74
C SER A 118 3.93 5.93 -25.93
N ALA A 119 4.81 6.30 -25.01
CA ALA A 119 4.72 7.55 -24.25
C ALA A 119 4.91 8.78 -25.13
N PHE A 120 5.89 8.71 -26.04
CA PHE A 120 6.18 9.80 -26.97
C PHE A 120 5.00 10.21 -27.84
N LYS A 121 4.04 9.31 -28.13
CA LYS A 121 2.80 9.67 -28.85
C LYS A 121 2.02 10.79 -28.16
N VAL A 122 2.05 10.87 -26.83
CA VAL A 122 1.38 11.96 -26.08
C VAL A 122 2.11 13.28 -26.30
N ILE A 123 3.43 13.26 -26.28
CA ILE A 123 4.31 14.42 -26.52
C ILE A 123 4.16 14.90 -27.96
N LEU A 124 4.18 13.98 -28.92
CA LEU A 124 3.91 14.23 -30.33
C LEU A 124 2.55 14.91 -30.53
N ASN A 125 1.50 14.40 -29.88
CA ASN A 125 0.16 15.01 -29.94
C ASN A 125 0.16 16.44 -29.39
N PHE A 126 0.90 16.69 -28.31
CA PHE A 126 1.05 18.03 -27.77
C PHE A 126 1.79 18.97 -28.75
N LEU A 127 2.92 18.56 -29.31
CA LEU A 127 3.70 19.41 -30.23
C LEU A 127 2.98 19.66 -31.57
N ALA A 128 2.20 18.69 -32.04
CA ALA A 128 1.49 18.76 -33.30
C ALA A 128 0.09 19.38 -33.19
N ALA A 129 -0.64 19.18 -32.09
CA ALA A 129 -2.02 19.65 -31.92
C ALA A 129 -2.19 20.71 -30.81
N GLY A 130 -1.16 21.00 -30.02
CA GLY A 130 -1.24 21.88 -28.85
C GLY A 130 -1.99 21.28 -27.66
N LYS A 131 -2.53 20.05 -27.78
CA LYS A 131 -3.37 19.42 -26.76
C LYS A 131 -2.64 18.30 -26.05
N LEU A 132 -2.41 18.49 -24.75
CA LEU A 132 -1.81 17.48 -23.90
C LEU A 132 -2.88 16.71 -23.12
N ARG A 133 -3.04 15.41 -23.43
CA ARG A 133 -4.04 14.51 -22.83
C ARG A 133 -3.44 13.17 -22.46
N LEU A 134 -3.95 12.60 -21.36
CA LEU A 134 -3.59 11.26 -20.93
C LEU A 134 -4.24 10.20 -21.84
N LEU A 135 -3.48 9.20 -22.27
CA LEU A 135 -4.00 8.02 -22.96
C LEU A 135 -4.45 6.95 -21.95
N ARG A 136 -5.58 6.29 -22.22
CA ARG A 136 -6.24 5.37 -21.28
C ARG A 136 -5.36 4.22 -20.78
N GLU A 137 -4.50 3.70 -21.63
CA GLU A 137 -3.67 2.50 -21.37
C GLU A 137 -2.29 2.85 -20.79
N MET A 138 -2.01 4.14 -20.56
CA MET A 138 -0.70 4.58 -20.10
C MET A 138 -0.64 4.71 -18.59
N CYS A 139 0.45 4.21 -17.99
CA CYS A 139 0.74 4.48 -16.59
C CYS A 139 0.96 5.98 -16.39
N VAL A 140 0.23 6.56 -15.44
CA VAL A 140 0.22 8.00 -15.15
C VAL A 140 1.60 8.48 -14.72
N LEU A 141 2.26 7.74 -13.82
CA LEU A 141 3.60 8.06 -13.33
C LEU A 141 4.66 7.95 -14.43
N SER A 142 4.57 6.92 -15.27
CA SER A 142 5.48 6.78 -16.41
C SER A 142 5.34 7.93 -17.40
N LEU A 143 4.12 8.40 -17.67
CA LEU A 143 3.93 9.59 -18.50
C LEU A 143 4.48 10.85 -17.83
N HIS A 144 4.33 11.00 -16.51
CA HIS A 144 4.90 12.13 -15.77
C HIS A 144 6.43 12.19 -15.94
N ASP A 145 7.12 11.06 -15.80
CA ASP A 145 8.57 10.99 -15.98
C ASP A 145 8.98 11.34 -17.42
N GLU A 146 8.19 10.91 -18.41
CA GLU A 146 8.40 11.27 -19.80
C GLU A 146 8.16 12.77 -20.02
N LEU A 147 7.11 13.37 -19.48
CA LEU A 147 6.86 14.81 -19.57
C LEU A 147 8.06 15.61 -19.03
N ASN A 148 8.60 15.19 -17.88
CA ASN A 148 9.79 15.81 -17.29
C ASN A 148 11.03 15.64 -18.20
N TYR A 149 11.24 14.44 -18.76
CA TYR A 149 12.34 14.20 -19.70
C TYR A 149 12.25 15.09 -20.94
N TRP A 150 11.06 15.19 -21.54
CA TRP A 150 10.82 15.98 -22.75
C TRP A 150 10.70 17.49 -22.49
N GLY A 151 10.72 17.92 -21.22
CA GLY A 151 10.57 19.33 -20.85
C GLY A 151 9.18 19.89 -21.18
N VAL A 152 8.14 19.06 -21.09
CA VAL A 152 6.75 19.47 -21.29
C VAL A 152 6.08 19.63 -19.94
N GLU A 153 5.68 20.85 -19.62
CA GLU A 153 5.05 21.13 -18.34
C GLU A 153 3.64 20.53 -18.24
N MET A 154 3.31 20.01 -17.05
CA MET A 154 1.95 19.57 -16.73
C MET A 154 0.93 20.71 -16.79
N ALA A 155 1.38 21.97 -16.77
CA ALA A 155 0.53 23.14 -16.91
C ALA A 155 -0.33 23.07 -18.19
N TYR A 156 0.25 22.62 -19.31
CA TYR A 156 -0.42 22.51 -20.61
C TYR A 156 -1.46 21.38 -20.70
N MET A 157 -1.60 20.58 -19.66
CA MET A 157 -2.53 19.45 -19.65
C MET A 157 -3.97 19.90 -19.39
N GLU A 158 -4.90 19.29 -20.11
CA GLU A 158 -6.34 19.48 -19.93
C GLU A 158 -6.79 19.17 -18.49
N ARG A 159 -7.75 19.97 -17.96
CA ARG A 159 -8.12 19.98 -16.53
C ARG A 159 -8.38 18.58 -15.94
N CYS A 160 -9.10 17.73 -16.65
CA CYS A 160 -9.41 16.37 -16.19
C CYS A 160 -8.17 15.46 -16.11
N CYS A 161 -7.26 15.57 -17.07
CA CYS A 161 -6.03 14.80 -17.12
C CYS A 161 -5.04 15.32 -16.07
N LYS A 162 -4.93 16.64 -15.94
CA LYS A 162 -4.07 17.32 -14.96
C LYS A 162 -4.44 16.92 -13.53
N ARG A 163 -5.72 16.98 -13.18
CA ARG A 163 -6.21 16.53 -11.86
C ARG A 163 -5.84 15.06 -11.61
N LYS A 164 -6.12 14.17 -12.56
CA LYS A 164 -5.79 12.74 -12.43
C LYS A 164 -4.28 12.52 -12.24
N MET A 165 -3.44 13.28 -12.93
CA MET A 165 -1.98 13.22 -12.80
C MET A 165 -1.53 13.63 -11.40
N TYR A 166 -1.93 14.81 -10.93
CA TYR A 166 -1.57 15.31 -9.59
C TYR A 166 -2.01 14.37 -8.48
N THR A 167 -3.25 13.87 -8.51
CA THR A 167 -3.73 12.90 -7.49
C THR A 167 -2.85 11.67 -7.42
N ARG A 168 -2.40 11.12 -8.56
CA ARG A 168 -1.53 9.95 -8.57
C ARG A 168 -0.13 10.24 -8.05
N ILE A 169 0.42 11.41 -8.36
CA ILE A 169 1.73 11.86 -7.84
C ILE A 169 1.65 12.02 -6.32
N GLU A 170 0.61 12.68 -5.82
CA GLU A 170 0.39 12.88 -4.39
C GLU A 170 0.18 11.56 -3.62
N GLU A 171 -0.59 10.62 -4.18
CA GLU A 171 -0.76 9.27 -3.64
C GLU A 171 0.57 8.53 -3.45
N VAL A 172 1.52 8.70 -4.39
CA VAL A 172 2.85 8.08 -4.31
C VAL A 172 3.69 8.74 -3.23
N HIS A 173 3.75 10.08 -3.24
CA HIS A 173 4.51 10.81 -2.23
C HIS A 173 4.00 10.56 -0.81
N GLU A 174 2.69 10.43 -0.63
CA GLU A 174 2.13 10.10 0.69
C GLU A 174 2.53 8.69 1.14
N LYS A 175 2.55 7.71 0.21
CA LYS A 175 3.03 6.35 0.51
C LYS A 175 4.51 6.34 0.86
N GLU A 176 5.34 7.06 0.11
CA GLU A 176 6.77 7.19 0.38
C GLU A 176 7.01 7.78 1.78
N ARG A 177 6.29 8.85 2.13
CA ARG A 177 6.37 9.47 3.47
C ARG A 177 5.97 8.48 4.57
N ARG A 178 4.85 7.77 4.40
CA ARG A 178 4.39 6.74 5.37
C ARG A 178 5.40 5.60 5.50
N GLU A 179 6.03 5.17 4.41
CA GLU A 179 7.07 4.15 4.44
C GLU A 179 8.33 4.64 5.15
N GLU A 180 8.75 5.87 4.92
CA GLU A 180 9.89 6.48 5.59
C GLU A 180 9.65 6.61 7.10
N GLU A 181 8.48 7.10 7.52
CA GLU A 181 8.10 7.13 8.93
C GLU A 181 8.09 5.72 9.55
N ARG A 182 7.67 4.69 8.80
CA ARG A 182 7.73 3.29 9.25
C ARG A 182 9.17 2.82 9.39
N ARG A 183 10.06 3.16 8.45
CA ARG A 183 11.49 2.85 8.52
C ARG A 183 12.14 3.53 9.73
N GLN A 184 11.82 4.81 9.98
CA GLN A 184 12.31 5.56 11.14
C GLN A 184 11.83 4.98 12.47
N ARG A 185 10.53 4.64 12.60
CA ARG A 185 9.99 3.95 13.79
C ARG A 185 10.69 2.62 14.05
N ASN A 186 10.89 1.82 13.00
CA ASN A 186 11.59 0.54 13.11
C ASN A 186 13.07 0.72 13.52
N ALA A 187 13.75 1.73 12.97
CA ALA A 187 15.13 2.06 13.32
C ALA A 187 15.24 2.53 14.78
N MET A 188 14.29 3.34 15.27
CA MET A 188 14.27 3.79 16.66
C MET A 188 13.96 2.66 17.65
N GLN A 189 13.05 1.75 17.29
CA GLN A 189 12.82 0.50 18.05
C GLN A 189 14.08 -0.39 18.10
N SER A 190 14.97 -0.26 17.12
CA SER A 190 16.22 -1.03 17.03
C SER A 190 17.37 -0.47 17.87
N LEU A 191 17.27 0.76 18.39
CA LEU A 191 18.29 1.34 19.29
C LEU A 191 18.10 0.84 20.74
N PRO A 192 19.17 0.41 21.46
CA PRO A 192 19.02 -0.42 22.64
C PRO A 192 19.19 0.42 23.91
N VAL A 193 18.12 0.64 24.65
CA VAL A 193 18.24 1.08 26.04
C VAL A 193 17.31 0.19 26.87
N GLU A 194 17.90 -0.70 27.66
CA GLU A 194 17.31 -1.66 28.62
C GLU A 194 16.39 -2.79 28.14
N GLU A 195 15.67 -2.69 27.03
CA GLU A 195 14.63 -3.66 26.64
C GLU A 195 15.13 -4.97 25.97
N THR A 196 16.45 -5.12 25.82
CA THR A 196 17.04 -6.11 24.89
C THR A 196 16.83 -7.57 25.28
N ARG A 197 16.76 -7.90 26.58
CA ARG A 197 16.61 -9.31 27.03
C ARG A 197 15.15 -9.77 26.90
N TYR A 198 14.21 -8.94 27.34
CA TYR A 198 12.78 -9.20 27.23
C TYR A 198 12.35 -9.29 25.76
N ARG A 199 12.81 -8.34 24.93
CA ARG A 199 12.51 -8.33 23.49
C ARG A 199 13.11 -9.52 22.75
N LYS A 200 14.30 -10.00 23.12
CA LYS A 200 14.89 -11.24 22.58
C LYS A 200 14.07 -12.48 22.96
N VAL A 201 13.62 -12.58 24.22
CA VAL A 201 12.78 -13.68 24.67
C VAL A 201 11.41 -13.64 23.98
N MET A 202 10.80 -12.47 23.89
CA MET A 202 9.51 -12.29 23.22
C MET A 202 9.61 -12.59 21.71
N ASN A 203 10.66 -12.14 21.04
CA ASN A 203 10.89 -12.47 19.64
C ASN A 203 11.17 -13.97 19.44
N TRP A 204 11.97 -14.60 20.32
CA TRP A 204 12.19 -16.05 20.26
C TRP A 204 10.90 -16.85 20.49
N LEU A 205 10.06 -16.43 21.44
CA LEU A 205 8.74 -17.03 21.68
C LEU A 205 7.83 -16.85 20.46
N ARG A 206 7.81 -15.65 19.89
CA ARG A 206 7.02 -15.31 18.69
C ARG A 206 7.47 -16.12 17.48
N ASP A 207 8.77 -16.22 17.23
CA ASP A 207 9.34 -17.04 16.15
C ASP A 207 9.06 -18.53 16.37
N THR A 208 9.04 -19.01 17.62
CA THR A 208 8.69 -20.39 17.97
C THR A 208 7.19 -20.68 17.75
N VAL A 209 6.32 -19.70 17.97
CA VAL A 209 4.86 -19.80 17.76
C VAL A 209 4.48 -19.66 16.28
N GLU A 210 5.08 -18.70 15.57
CA GLU A 210 4.74 -18.39 14.18
C GLU A 210 5.31 -19.44 13.20
N ASN A 211 6.42 -20.12 13.56
CA ASN A 211 7.06 -21.08 12.67
C ASN A 211 7.32 -22.45 13.34
N PRO A 212 6.37 -23.41 13.27
CA PRO A 212 6.47 -24.73 13.89
C PRO A 212 7.56 -25.64 13.27
N GLN A 213 8.16 -25.24 12.13
CA GLN A 213 9.22 -25.98 11.44
C GLN A 213 10.65 -25.50 11.80
N SER A 214 10.81 -24.55 12.72
CA SER A 214 12.10 -23.89 13.06
C SER A 214 13.09 -24.74 13.89
N GLY A 215 13.09 -26.07 13.74
CA GLY A 215 14.02 -26.98 14.44
C GLY A 215 13.54 -27.49 15.81
N LEU A 216 14.51 -27.84 16.69
CA LEU A 216 14.29 -28.46 18.01
C LEU A 216 13.22 -27.79 18.91
N PRO A 217 13.20 -26.45 19.08
CA PRO A 217 12.22 -25.81 19.99
C PRO A 217 10.78 -25.86 19.46
N GLY A 218 10.57 -25.72 18.15
CA GLY A 218 9.24 -25.85 17.53
C GLY A 218 8.65 -27.26 17.71
N LYS A 219 9.50 -28.29 17.62
CA LYS A 219 9.11 -29.69 17.87
C LYS A 219 8.72 -29.95 19.33
N ILE A 220 9.42 -29.33 20.29
CA ILE A 220 9.09 -29.44 21.72
C ILE A 220 7.74 -28.77 22.00
N PHE A 221 7.49 -27.58 21.46
CA PHE A 221 6.21 -26.88 21.63
C PHE A 221 5.04 -27.65 21.03
N ALA A 222 5.21 -28.21 19.82
CA ALA A 222 4.19 -29.05 19.17
C ALA A 222 3.91 -30.35 19.95
N CYS A 223 4.93 -30.96 20.55
CA CYS A 223 4.75 -32.13 21.41
C CYS A 223 3.96 -31.78 22.69
N LEU A 224 4.32 -30.67 23.35
CA LEU A 224 3.63 -30.19 24.55
C LEU A 224 2.16 -29.84 24.28
N SER A 225 1.84 -29.25 23.13
CA SER A 225 0.45 -28.93 22.77
C SER A 225 -0.39 -30.19 22.58
N VAL A 226 0.14 -31.22 21.90
CA VAL A 226 -0.54 -32.52 21.73
C VAL A 226 -0.72 -33.24 23.07
N ILE A 227 0.30 -33.24 23.93
CA ILE A 227 0.21 -33.83 25.28
C ILE A 227 -0.87 -33.13 26.11
N MET A 228 -0.90 -31.79 26.09
CA MET A 228 -1.90 -31.02 26.84
C MET A 228 -3.32 -31.35 26.38
N VAL A 229 -3.55 -31.43 25.07
CA VAL A 229 -4.85 -31.85 24.51
C VAL A 229 -5.19 -33.28 24.96
N ALA A 230 -4.26 -34.23 24.88
CA ALA A 230 -4.50 -35.60 25.32
C ALA A 230 -4.85 -35.69 26.82
N VAL A 231 -4.13 -34.98 27.68
CA VAL A 231 -4.40 -34.91 29.13
C VAL A 231 -5.77 -34.33 29.41
N THR A 232 -6.19 -33.28 28.68
CA THR A 232 -7.53 -32.71 28.82
C THR A 232 -8.64 -33.67 28.40
N VAL A 233 -8.44 -34.43 27.32
CA VAL A 233 -9.40 -35.44 26.85
C VAL A 233 -9.50 -36.58 27.85
N VAL A 234 -8.38 -37.11 28.33
CA VAL A 234 -8.37 -38.18 29.36
C VAL A 234 -9.02 -37.71 30.65
N SER A 235 -8.73 -36.48 31.09
CA SER A 235 -9.35 -35.89 32.29
C SER A 235 -10.86 -35.73 32.12
N LEU A 236 -11.32 -35.34 30.94
CA LEU A 236 -12.75 -35.27 30.62
C LEU A 236 -13.38 -36.67 30.62
N CYS A 237 -12.73 -37.68 30.02
CA CYS A 237 -13.21 -39.06 30.00
C CYS A 237 -13.34 -39.63 31.42
N ILE A 238 -12.34 -39.43 32.28
CA ILE A 238 -12.37 -39.85 33.69
C ILE A 238 -13.48 -39.11 34.44
N GLY A 239 -13.69 -37.81 34.17
CA GLY A 239 -14.77 -37.04 34.79
C GLY A 239 -16.18 -37.43 34.31
N THR A 240 -16.29 -38.05 33.13
CA THR A 240 -17.56 -38.46 32.52
C THR A 240 -17.94 -39.91 32.84
N MET A 241 -17.00 -40.73 33.34
CA MET A 241 -17.31 -42.06 33.88
C MET A 241 -17.87 -41.93 35.30
N PRO A 242 -19.16 -42.24 35.53
CA PRO A 242 -19.74 -42.18 36.87
C PRO A 242 -19.24 -43.33 37.79
N ASP A 243 -18.60 -44.35 37.23
CA ASP A 243 -18.24 -45.62 37.90
C ASP A 243 -16.95 -45.60 38.74
N LEU A 244 -16.19 -44.49 38.76
CA LEU A 244 -15.02 -44.32 39.64
C LEU A 244 -15.29 -43.38 40.83
N ARG A 245 -16.52 -42.89 40.98
CA ARG A 245 -16.90 -42.03 42.12
C ARG A 245 -17.13 -42.81 43.43
N GLU A 246 -17.17 -44.14 43.39
CA GLU A 246 -17.45 -44.97 44.58
C GLU A 246 -16.20 -45.55 45.26
N GLU A 247 -14.99 -45.43 44.67
CA GLU A 247 -13.73 -45.92 45.30
C GLU A 247 -12.88 -44.82 45.96
N GLU A 248 -13.22 -43.53 45.82
CA GLU A 248 -12.45 -42.40 46.38
C GLU A 248 -12.76 -42.08 47.87
N ASP A 249 -13.43 -43.01 48.59
CA ASP A 249 -13.68 -42.89 50.04
C ASP A 249 -12.74 -43.77 50.91
N ARG A 250 -11.69 -44.38 50.33
CA ARG A 250 -10.63 -45.03 51.13
C ARG A 250 -9.34 -44.18 51.22
N PRO A 251 -8.84 -43.89 52.44
CA PRO A 251 -7.68 -43.04 52.64
C PRO A 251 -6.40 -43.88 52.48
N GLY A 252 -5.73 -43.81 51.33
CA GLY A 252 -4.44 -44.47 51.18
C GLY A 252 -3.77 -44.26 49.82
N SER A 253 -2.77 -43.37 49.81
CA SER A 253 -1.76 -43.19 48.77
C SER A 253 -2.19 -42.48 47.46
N SER A 254 -1.41 -41.45 47.11
CA SER A 254 -1.40 -40.71 45.83
C SER A 254 -2.35 -39.50 45.66
N LYS A 255 -2.53 -38.66 46.70
CA LYS A 255 -3.31 -37.39 46.60
C LYS A 255 -2.55 -36.19 45.99
N ALA A 256 -1.30 -36.35 45.56
CA ALA A 256 -0.45 -35.21 45.20
C ALA A 256 -0.57 -34.75 43.74
N LEU A 257 -0.83 -35.64 42.78
CA LEU A 257 -0.69 -35.31 41.35
C LEU A 257 -1.97 -34.70 40.73
N VAL A 258 -3.15 -35.14 41.17
CA VAL A 258 -4.44 -34.71 40.58
C VAL A 258 -4.87 -33.32 41.07
N THR A 259 -4.56 -32.99 42.32
CA THR A 259 -4.95 -31.70 42.93
C THR A 259 -4.21 -30.51 42.31
N VAL A 260 -2.99 -30.72 41.81
CA VAL A 260 -2.18 -29.66 41.16
C VAL A 260 -2.76 -29.26 39.81
N HIS A 261 -3.33 -30.20 39.05
CA HIS A 261 -3.92 -29.91 37.73
C HIS A 261 -5.27 -29.18 37.84
N LYS A 262 -6.11 -29.52 38.83
CA LYS A 262 -7.37 -28.78 39.08
C LYS A 262 -7.13 -27.33 39.52
N ARG A 263 -6.08 -27.06 40.30
CA ARG A 263 -5.74 -25.69 40.71
C ARG A 263 -5.11 -24.86 39.58
N SER A 264 -4.30 -25.46 38.70
CA SER A 264 -3.64 -24.72 37.61
C SER A 264 -4.58 -24.33 36.46
N VAL A 265 -5.69 -25.06 36.29
CA VAL A 265 -6.75 -24.73 35.32
C VAL A 265 -7.66 -23.63 35.87
N CYS A 266 -8.02 -23.64 37.16
CA CYS A 266 -8.85 -22.58 37.74
C CYS A 266 -8.12 -21.23 37.91
N LEU A 267 -6.82 -21.22 38.23
CA LEU A 267 -6.07 -19.95 38.33
C LEU A 267 -5.90 -19.24 36.98
N ARG A 268 -5.94 -19.97 35.86
CA ARG A 268 -5.85 -19.37 34.53
C ARG A 268 -7.16 -18.73 34.04
N SER A 269 -8.26 -18.97 34.73
CA SER A 269 -9.58 -18.42 34.40
C SER A 269 -9.98 -17.22 35.26
N HIS A 270 -9.22 -16.87 36.30
CA HIS A 270 -9.60 -15.82 37.27
C HIS A 270 -8.81 -14.49 37.13
N ASP A 271 -7.83 -14.41 36.22
CA ASP A 271 -7.03 -13.19 35.97
C ASP A 271 -7.30 -12.50 34.62
N ALA A 272 -8.31 -12.96 33.87
CA ALA A 272 -8.84 -12.26 32.68
C ALA A 272 -10.26 -11.76 32.99
N GLY A 273 -10.38 -10.71 33.80
CA GLY A 273 -11.66 -10.05 34.06
C GLY A 273 -12.09 -9.14 32.90
N ILE A 274 -13.38 -9.12 32.59
CA ILE A 274 -14.28 -7.94 32.44
C ILE A 274 -15.66 -8.47 32.03
N ASP A 275 -16.60 -8.51 32.98
CA ASP A 275 -18.00 -8.10 32.72
C ASP A 275 -18.72 -7.77 34.06
N PRO A 276 -19.11 -6.51 34.34
CA PRO A 276 -19.54 -6.06 35.66
C PRO A 276 -21.06 -6.09 35.89
N SER A 277 -21.82 -7.01 35.27
CA SER A 277 -23.31 -6.94 35.31
C SER A 277 -24.02 -7.98 36.19
N CYS A 278 -23.34 -8.77 37.03
CA CYS A 278 -24.01 -9.82 37.80
C CYS A 278 -23.64 -9.85 39.30
N ARG A 279 -23.53 -8.66 39.92
CA ARG A 279 -23.31 -8.50 41.38
C ARG A 279 -24.52 -7.89 42.10
N THR A 280 -25.73 -8.40 41.87
CA THR A 280 -26.88 -8.07 42.73
C THR A 280 -27.93 -9.17 42.66
N ALA A 281 -27.67 -10.35 43.21
CA ALA A 281 -28.71 -11.30 43.64
C ALA A 281 -28.07 -12.59 44.16
N ARG A 282 -27.42 -12.54 45.33
CA ARG A 282 -27.22 -13.71 46.23
C ARG A 282 -26.49 -13.31 47.52
N GLU A 283 -26.86 -12.16 48.09
CA GLU A 283 -26.54 -11.79 49.47
C GLU A 283 -27.84 -11.35 50.16
N SER A 284 -28.78 -12.29 50.29
CA SER A 284 -30.00 -12.06 51.08
C SER A 284 -30.45 -13.26 51.91
N ASP A 285 -30.05 -14.50 51.58
CA ASP A 285 -30.68 -15.70 52.15
C ASP A 285 -29.78 -16.62 52.98
N VAL A 286 -28.54 -16.23 53.29
CA VAL A 286 -27.65 -17.03 54.18
C VAL A 286 -27.39 -16.36 55.53
N MET A 287 -27.91 -15.14 55.76
CA MET A 287 -27.77 -14.42 57.04
C MET A 287 -29.07 -14.33 57.87
N LYS A 288 -30.05 -15.22 57.63
CA LYS A 288 -31.27 -15.33 58.47
C LYS A 288 -31.47 -16.69 59.16
N HIS A 289 -30.56 -17.65 58.98
CA HIS A 289 -30.63 -18.95 59.68
C HIS A 289 -29.52 -19.24 60.69
N SER A 290 -28.58 -18.32 60.92
CA SER A 290 -27.54 -18.44 61.95
C SER A 290 -27.77 -17.58 63.21
N ALA A 291 -28.87 -16.80 63.28
CA ALA A 291 -29.17 -15.92 64.42
C ALA A 291 -30.42 -16.35 65.23
N ARG A 292 -30.86 -17.62 65.13
CA ARG A 292 -32.01 -18.14 65.90
C ARG A 292 -31.75 -19.44 66.67
N ARG A 293 -30.49 -19.87 66.79
CA ARG A 293 -30.10 -21.07 67.56
C ARG A 293 -29.11 -20.84 68.71
N THR A 294 -28.79 -19.58 69.02
CA THR A 294 -27.94 -19.19 70.17
C THR A 294 -28.62 -18.23 71.14
N ARG A 295 -29.96 -18.21 71.19
CA ARG A 295 -30.73 -17.41 72.16
C ARG A 295 -31.97 -18.15 72.69
N LYS A 296 -31.80 -19.45 73.01
CA LYS A 296 -32.81 -20.29 73.68
C LYS A 296 -32.18 -21.31 74.63
N ARG A 297 -31.00 -20.97 75.17
CA ARG A 297 -30.29 -21.69 76.21
C ARG A 297 -29.67 -20.66 77.15
N ASP A 298 -30.52 -19.74 77.59
CA ASP A 298 -30.34 -18.74 78.66
C ASP A 298 -31.66 -17.95 78.72
N GLU A 299 -32.72 -18.62 79.18
CA GLU A 299 -33.94 -18.09 79.83
C GLU A 299 -34.99 -19.21 79.85
N SER A 300 -35.11 -19.83 81.03
CA SER A 300 -36.14 -20.76 81.51
C SER A 300 -36.14 -22.22 81.02
#